data_AF-A0A1F9VE02-F1
#
_entry.id   AF-A0A1F9VE02-F1
#
_cell.length_a   1.000
_cell.length_b   1.000
_cell.length_c   1.000
_cell.angle_alpha   90.00
_cell.angle_beta   90.00
_cell.angle_gamma   90.00
#
_symmetry.space_group_name_H-M   'P 1'
#
loop_
_entity.id
_entity.type
_entity.pdbx_description
1 polymer ?
#
loop_
_entity_poly.entity_id
_entity_poly.type
_entity_poly.pdbx_seq_one_letter_code
_entity_poly.pdbx_strand_id
1 'polypeptide(L)'
;MSAPALFLVLLAASSASAESFKSWAARASREEREKDDSAAARSYSNALSSWKESDGRLARAKVFCARGALMEKAGADAEAIKDYSECLATDAKNAKVFHRRGLLRLKSGGTALAIDDFYQAVKADVRFAQAYADRGRAYASQGEKDFAREDHQRACELGVKASCADRKRKTAAASDPPEPKTAARPRFSDCLRGLERCAEAGRAFGPCIDAAPSCAKKAVKGCCPDACRGAYRRELDRGLSEAAAYREVFAPGAKCATAP
;
A
#
# COMPACT_ATOMS: atom_id res chain seq x y z
N MET A 1 66.66 -36.89 37.37
CA MET A 1 65.94 -35.67 37.78
C MET A 1 65.34 -35.08 36.51
N SER A 2 64.04 -35.31 36.31
CA SER A 2 63.32 -34.99 35.06
C SER A 2 62.74 -33.58 35.16
N ALA A 3 63.08 -32.70 34.21
CA ALA A 3 62.51 -31.36 34.14
C ALA A 3 61.15 -31.41 33.41
N PRO A 4 60.08 -30.75 33.91
CA PRO A 4 58.81 -30.73 33.20
C PRO A 4 58.86 -29.67 32.10
N ALA A 5 58.49 -30.08 30.88
CA ALA A 5 58.26 -29.18 29.77
C ALA A 5 56.95 -28.40 30.02
N LEU A 6 57.05 -27.07 30.17
CA LEU A 6 55.90 -26.17 30.17
C LEU A 6 55.30 -26.16 28.74
N PHE A 7 54.16 -26.82 28.57
CA PHE A 7 53.31 -26.65 27.40
C PHE A 7 52.52 -25.34 27.55
N LEU A 8 52.97 -24.30 26.84
CA LEU A 8 52.28 -23.02 26.76
C LEU A 8 51.11 -23.17 25.76
N VAL A 9 49.91 -23.43 26.27
CA VAL A 9 48.69 -23.46 25.46
C VAL A 9 48.31 -22.02 25.09
N LEU A 10 48.67 -21.60 23.88
CA LEU A 10 48.16 -20.38 23.25
C LEU A 10 46.67 -20.58 22.95
N LEU A 11 45.80 -20.16 23.87
CA LEU A 11 44.38 -19.95 23.59
C LEU A 11 44.27 -18.81 22.57
N ALA A 12 44.10 -19.17 21.30
CA ALA A 12 43.61 -18.23 20.30
C ALA A 12 42.18 -17.85 20.70
N ALA A 13 42.06 -16.76 21.47
CA ALA A 13 40.79 -16.07 21.61
C ALA A 13 40.42 -15.57 20.21
N SER A 14 39.57 -16.32 19.51
CA SER A 14 38.88 -15.84 18.31
C SER A 14 38.27 -14.51 18.70
N SER A 15 38.85 -13.41 18.20
CA SER A 15 38.32 -12.08 18.44
C SER A 15 36.90 -12.10 17.91
N ALA A 16 35.91 -12.16 18.80
CA ALA A 16 34.52 -11.97 18.45
C ALA A 16 34.45 -10.54 17.90
N SER A 17 34.54 -10.41 16.58
CA SER A 17 34.38 -9.13 15.91
C SER A 17 33.06 -8.55 16.39
N ALA A 18 33.10 -7.36 17.00
CA ALA A 18 31.90 -6.72 17.53
C ALA A 18 30.80 -6.75 16.47
N GLU A 19 29.68 -7.38 16.82
CA GLU A 19 28.64 -7.64 15.83
C GLU A 19 27.98 -6.31 15.45
N SER A 20 28.11 -5.98 14.17
CA SER A 20 27.57 -4.78 13.54
C SER A 20 26.22 -5.05 12.89
N PHE A 21 25.49 -3.99 12.54
CA PHE A 21 24.29 -4.07 11.71
C PHE A 21 24.49 -4.97 10.49
N LYS A 22 25.59 -4.77 9.75
CA LYS A 22 25.90 -5.52 8.52
C LYS A 22 26.17 -6.99 8.80
N SER A 23 26.92 -7.32 9.85
CA SER A 23 27.21 -8.72 10.19
C SER A 23 25.96 -9.46 10.65
N TRP A 24 25.08 -8.80 11.41
CA TRP A 24 23.79 -9.37 11.83
C TRP A 24 22.84 -9.59 10.65
N ALA A 25 22.69 -8.60 9.78
CA ALA A 25 21.86 -8.74 8.57
C ALA A 25 22.39 -9.86 7.66
N ALA A 26 23.70 -9.97 7.48
CA ALA A 26 24.32 -11.03 6.69
C ALA A 26 24.13 -12.43 7.31
N ARG A 27 24.15 -12.54 8.64
CA ARG A 27 23.83 -13.77 9.36
C ARG A 27 22.36 -14.15 9.13
N ALA A 28 21.43 -13.22 9.33
CA ALA A 28 20.00 -13.46 9.12
C ALA A 28 19.71 -14.00 7.71
N SER A 29 20.31 -13.40 6.68
CA SER A 29 20.14 -13.88 5.30
C SER A 29 20.73 -15.28 5.05
N ARG A 30 21.71 -15.75 5.84
CA ARG A 30 22.16 -17.15 5.78
C ARG A 30 21.14 -18.07 6.43
N GLU A 31 20.65 -17.71 7.61
CA GLU A 31 19.66 -18.46 8.37
C GLU A 31 18.36 -18.64 7.55
N GLU A 32 17.93 -17.62 6.78
CA GLU A 32 16.81 -17.76 5.84
C GLU A 32 17.07 -18.81 4.74
N ARG A 33 18.31 -18.90 4.21
CA ARG A 33 18.68 -19.91 3.21
C ARG A 33 18.70 -21.32 3.80
N GLU A 34 19.05 -21.41 5.07
CA GLU A 34 19.00 -22.63 5.88
C GLU A 34 17.57 -22.98 6.33
N LYS A 35 16.60 -22.09 6.05
CA LYS A 35 15.19 -22.19 6.44
C LYS A 35 14.96 -22.14 7.95
N ASP A 36 15.89 -21.56 8.70
CA ASP A 36 15.71 -21.24 10.11
C ASP A 36 15.17 -19.81 10.25
N ASP A 37 13.86 -19.67 10.03
CA ASP A 37 13.17 -18.38 10.09
C ASP A 37 13.25 -17.74 11.48
N SER A 38 13.29 -18.55 12.55
CA SER A 38 13.32 -18.09 13.93
C SER A 38 14.69 -17.51 14.29
N ALA A 39 15.78 -18.17 13.87
CA ALA A 39 17.11 -17.58 13.97
C ALA A 39 17.23 -16.30 13.13
N ALA A 40 16.76 -16.33 11.88
CA ALA A 40 16.80 -15.18 11.00
C ALA A 40 16.07 -13.96 11.58
N ALA A 41 14.87 -14.16 12.14
CA ALA A 41 14.09 -13.10 12.78
C ALA A 41 14.82 -12.47 13.98
N ARG A 42 15.50 -13.28 14.79
CA ARG A 42 16.34 -12.81 15.90
C ARG A 42 17.55 -12.04 15.41
N SER A 43 18.25 -12.55 14.40
CA SER A 43 19.41 -11.89 13.79
C SER A 43 19.04 -10.55 13.14
N TYR A 44 17.90 -10.45 12.44
CA TYR A 44 17.42 -9.17 11.91
C TYR A 44 17.04 -8.18 13.02
N SER A 45 16.48 -8.66 14.14
CA SER A 45 16.20 -7.80 15.30
C SER A 45 17.48 -7.24 15.91
N ASN A 46 18.51 -8.07 16.05
CA ASN A 46 19.82 -7.62 16.52
C ASN A 46 20.50 -6.65 15.53
N ALA A 47 20.31 -6.85 14.23
CA ALA A 47 20.74 -5.88 13.22
C ALA A 47 20.09 -4.53 13.50
N LEU A 48 18.76 -4.46 13.60
CA LEU A 48 18.03 -3.20 13.82
C LEU A 48 18.42 -2.51 15.14
N SER A 49 18.69 -3.26 16.21
CA SER A 49 19.16 -2.70 17.49
C SER A 49 20.60 -2.16 17.43
N SER A 50 21.43 -2.68 16.53
CA SER A 50 22.81 -2.23 16.33
C SER A 50 22.97 -1.22 15.18
N TRP A 51 21.87 -0.84 14.53
CA TRP A 51 21.87 0.08 13.40
C TRP A 51 22.32 1.48 13.81
N LYS A 52 23.17 2.07 12.97
CA LYS A 52 23.58 3.48 13.06
C LYS A 52 23.20 4.20 11.77
N GLU A 53 23.04 5.52 11.82
CA GLU A 53 22.73 6.32 10.63
C GLU A 53 23.75 6.09 9.50
N SER A 54 25.02 5.86 9.84
CA SER A 54 26.10 5.55 8.90
C SER A 54 25.93 4.22 8.16
N ASP A 55 25.09 3.30 8.65
CA ASP A 55 24.75 2.05 7.96
C ASP A 55 23.74 2.25 6.81
N GLY A 56 23.08 3.41 6.77
CA GLY A 56 22.19 3.83 5.70
C GLY A 56 20.73 3.40 5.89
N ARG A 57 19.82 4.35 5.67
CA ARG A 57 18.36 4.13 5.82
C ARG A 57 17.80 3.08 4.88
N LEU A 58 18.29 3.01 3.64
CA LEU A 58 17.84 2.01 2.67
C LEU A 58 18.20 0.59 3.12
N ALA A 59 19.37 0.39 3.73
CA ALA A 59 19.76 -0.92 4.25
C ALA A 59 18.88 -1.31 5.45
N ARG A 60 18.58 -0.35 6.34
CA ARG A 60 17.62 -0.55 7.44
C ARG A 60 16.23 -0.92 6.93
N ALA A 61 15.73 -0.22 5.92
CA ALA A 61 14.44 -0.50 5.31
C ALA A 61 14.37 -1.93 4.79
N LYS A 62 15.40 -2.39 4.06
CA LYS A 62 15.47 -3.79 3.58
C LYS A 62 15.39 -4.81 4.73
N VAL A 63 16.08 -4.54 5.85
CA VAL A 63 16.00 -5.39 7.04
C VAL A 63 14.59 -5.41 7.62
N PHE A 64 13.91 -4.27 7.71
CA PHE A 64 12.50 -4.22 8.11
C PHE A 64 11.61 -5.01 7.14
N CYS A 65 11.77 -4.86 5.82
CA CYS A 65 10.96 -5.62 4.86
C CYS A 65 11.17 -7.14 5.03
N ALA A 66 12.42 -7.58 5.23
CA ALA A 66 12.77 -8.99 5.42
C ALA A 66 12.21 -9.53 6.74
N ARG A 67 12.41 -8.81 7.86
CA ARG A 67 11.87 -9.23 9.16
C ARG A 67 10.34 -9.25 9.15
N GLY A 68 9.68 -8.27 8.52
CA GLY A 68 8.23 -8.26 8.38
C GLY A 68 7.68 -9.49 7.68
N ALA A 69 8.37 -10.00 6.64
CA ALA A 69 7.99 -11.24 5.97
C ALA A 69 8.13 -12.48 6.86
N LEU A 70 9.16 -12.52 7.72
CA LEU A 70 9.32 -13.59 8.71
C LEU A 70 8.24 -13.53 9.79
N MET A 71 7.89 -12.33 10.25
CA MET A 71 6.80 -12.12 11.22
C MET A 71 5.44 -12.54 10.64
N GLU A 72 5.16 -12.19 9.38
CA GLU A 72 3.96 -12.66 8.67
C GLU A 72 3.91 -14.19 8.62
N LYS A 73 5.04 -14.84 8.28
CA LYS A 73 5.14 -16.31 8.23
C LYS A 73 4.95 -16.96 9.61
N ALA A 74 5.38 -16.29 10.68
CA ALA A 74 5.19 -16.71 12.06
C ALA A 74 3.77 -16.43 12.61
N GLY A 75 2.91 -15.75 11.84
CA GLY A 75 1.57 -15.33 12.27
C GLY A 75 1.55 -14.12 13.21
N ALA A 76 2.70 -13.47 13.41
CA ALA A 76 2.86 -12.23 14.17
C ALA A 76 2.45 -11.02 13.29
N ASP A 77 1.16 -10.96 12.95
CA ASP A 77 0.63 -10.03 11.96
C ASP A 77 0.83 -8.55 12.34
N ALA A 78 0.71 -8.22 13.63
CA ALA A 78 0.85 -6.85 14.12
C ALA A 78 2.30 -6.34 13.97
N GLU A 79 3.27 -7.19 14.34
CA GLU A 79 4.69 -6.95 14.17
C GLU A 79 5.06 -6.84 12.69
N ALA A 80 4.51 -7.71 11.84
CA ALA A 80 4.70 -7.67 10.40
C ALA A 80 4.18 -6.35 9.79
N ILE A 81 2.98 -5.89 10.18
CA ILE A 81 2.44 -4.59 9.74
C ILE A 81 3.35 -3.44 10.15
N LYS A 82 3.88 -3.46 11.38
CA LYS A 82 4.81 -2.44 11.88
C LYS A 82 6.09 -2.40 11.03
N ASP A 83 6.71 -3.55 10.82
CA ASP A 83 7.94 -3.67 10.04
C ASP A 83 7.73 -3.28 8.57
N TYR A 84 6.63 -3.70 7.96
CA TYR A 84 6.29 -3.25 6.60
C TYR A 84 6.07 -1.74 6.53
N SER A 85 5.54 -1.12 7.59
CA SER A 85 5.38 0.34 7.63
C SER A 85 6.71 1.08 7.71
N GLU A 86 7.65 0.59 8.51
CA GLU A 86 9.03 1.12 8.57
C GLU A 86 9.78 0.94 7.23
N CYS A 87 9.62 -0.22 6.59
CA CYS A 87 10.13 -0.50 5.25
C CYS A 87 9.61 0.53 4.22
N LEU A 88 8.28 0.70 4.16
CA LEU A 88 7.61 1.57 3.19
C LEU A 88 7.84 3.06 3.43
N ALA A 89 8.19 3.47 4.66
CA ALA A 89 8.58 4.85 4.95
C ALA A 89 9.83 5.28 4.17
N THR A 90 10.69 4.33 3.77
CA THR A 90 11.88 4.59 2.94
C THR A 90 11.72 4.05 1.51
N ASP A 91 11.13 2.86 1.34
CA ASP A 91 10.92 2.21 0.04
C ASP A 91 9.45 2.31 -0.41
N ALA A 92 8.99 3.54 -0.65
CA ALA A 92 7.61 3.85 -0.99
C ALA A 92 7.16 3.36 -2.40
N LYS A 93 8.00 2.60 -3.12
CA LYS A 93 7.68 2.00 -4.43
C LYS A 93 7.60 0.48 -4.37
N ASN A 94 7.65 -0.10 -3.18
CA ASN A 94 7.62 -1.55 -3.02
C ASN A 94 6.19 -2.10 -3.10
N ALA A 95 5.73 -2.34 -4.33
CA ALA A 95 4.38 -2.83 -4.60
C ALA A 95 4.04 -4.11 -3.81
N LYS A 96 5.01 -5.03 -3.68
CA LYS A 96 4.84 -6.28 -2.95
C LYS A 96 4.62 -6.06 -1.46
N VAL A 97 5.37 -5.15 -0.83
CA VAL A 97 5.23 -4.88 0.61
C VAL A 97 3.91 -4.17 0.90
N PHE A 98 3.47 -3.23 0.06
CA PHE A 98 2.13 -2.67 0.16
C PHE A 98 1.06 -3.76 0.09
N HIS A 99 1.14 -4.65 -0.90
CA HIS A 99 0.19 -5.76 -1.05
C HIS A 99 0.18 -6.70 0.17
N ARG A 100 1.35 -7.07 0.70
CA ARG A 100 1.47 -7.90 1.91
C ARG A 100 0.86 -7.23 3.14
N ARG A 101 1.16 -5.95 3.38
CA ARG A 101 0.56 -5.19 4.49
C ARG A 101 -0.95 -5.05 4.34
N GLY A 102 -1.46 -4.86 3.11
CA GLY A 102 -2.88 -4.81 2.82
C GLY A 102 -3.60 -6.14 3.14
N LEU A 103 -2.99 -7.27 2.81
CA LEU A 103 -3.52 -8.60 3.18
C LEU A 103 -3.61 -8.79 4.70
N LEU A 104 -2.57 -8.39 5.43
CA LEU A 104 -2.57 -8.46 6.90
C LEU A 104 -3.65 -7.55 7.51
N ARG A 105 -3.84 -6.35 6.98
CA ARG A 105 -4.90 -5.43 7.42
C ARG A 105 -6.30 -5.95 7.09
N LEU A 106 -6.51 -6.63 5.96
CA LEU A 106 -7.77 -7.34 5.70
C LEU A 106 -8.03 -8.41 6.75
N LYS A 107 -7.01 -9.21 7.09
CA LYS A 107 -7.11 -10.27 8.10
C LYS A 107 -7.50 -9.71 9.48
N SER A 108 -7.04 -8.51 9.82
CA SER A 108 -7.40 -7.82 11.06
C SER A 108 -8.67 -6.96 10.98
N GLY A 109 -9.47 -7.06 9.90
CA GLY A 109 -10.72 -6.31 9.71
C GLY A 109 -10.56 -4.85 9.22
N GLY A 110 -9.34 -4.38 9.02
CA GLY A 110 -9.01 -3.04 8.53
C GLY A 110 -9.20 -2.86 7.03
N THR A 111 -10.41 -3.11 6.52
CA THR A 111 -10.71 -3.16 5.08
C THR A 111 -10.37 -1.86 4.33
N ALA A 112 -10.69 -0.70 4.90
CA ALA A 112 -10.37 0.59 4.29
C ALA A 112 -8.85 0.82 4.16
N LEU A 113 -8.09 0.49 5.21
CA LEU A 113 -6.62 0.59 5.20
C LEU A 113 -5.98 -0.40 4.22
N ALA A 114 -6.60 -1.57 4.04
CA ALA A 114 -6.15 -2.53 3.04
C ALA A 114 -6.40 -2.07 1.60
N ILE A 115 -7.54 -1.42 1.34
CA ILE A 115 -7.83 -0.83 0.02
C ILE A 115 -6.78 0.22 -0.34
N ASP A 116 -6.39 1.09 0.60
CA ASP A 116 -5.31 2.07 0.39
C ASP A 116 -3.98 1.37 0.07
N ASP A 117 -3.61 0.35 0.84
CA ASP A 117 -2.39 -0.43 0.57
C ASP A 117 -2.42 -1.09 -0.82
N PHE A 118 -3.53 -1.71 -1.22
CA PHE A 118 -3.62 -2.27 -2.57
C PHE A 118 -3.62 -1.20 -3.66
N TYR A 119 -4.18 -0.02 -3.39
CA TYR A 119 -4.10 1.12 -4.29
C TYR A 119 -2.64 1.56 -4.49
N GLN A 120 -1.86 1.71 -3.42
CA GLN A 120 -0.44 2.01 -3.53
C GLN A 120 0.33 0.89 -4.26
N ALA A 121 -0.04 -0.38 -4.02
CA ALA A 121 0.57 -1.52 -4.72
C ALA A 121 0.35 -1.45 -6.24
N VAL A 122 -0.87 -1.19 -6.72
CA VAL A 122 -1.15 -1.08 -8.16
C VAL A 122 -0.62 0.22 -8.78
N LYS A 123 -0.47 1.28 -7.98
CA LYS A 123 0.19 2.52 -8.42
C LYS A 123 1.70 2.30 -8.63
N ALA A 124 2.32 1.52 -7.74
CA ALA A 124 3.74 1.17 -7.83
C ALA A 124 4.03 0.13 -8.94
N ASP A 125 3.13 -0.83 -9.16
CA ASP A 125 3.18 -1.77 -10.28
C ASP A 125 1.78 -1.95 -10.92
N VAL A 126 1.58 -1.28 -12.05
CA VAL A 126 0.31 -1.30 -12.80
C VAL A 126 -0.03 -2.67 -13.41
N ARG A 127 0.90 -3.63 -13.39
CA ARG A 127 0.70 -5.01 -13.85
C ARG A 127 0.54 -5.99 -12.68
N PHE A 128 0.47 -5.52 -11.44
CA PHE A 128 0.33 -6.38 -10.27
C PHE A 128 -1.09 -6.95 -10.15
N ALA A 129 -1.32 -8.05 -10.86
CA ALA A 129 -2.64 -8.65 -11.04
C ALA A 129 -3.31 -9.08 -9.72
N GLN A 130 -2.55 -9.62 -8.78
CA GLN A 130 -3.06 -10.03 -7.47
C GLN A 130 -3.52 -8.84 -6.64
N ALA A 131 -2.83 -7.70 -6.69
CA ALA A 131 -3.25 -6.50 -5.96
C ALA A 131 -4.61 -5.97 -6.48
N TYR A 132 -4.85 -6.00 -7.80
CA TYR A 132 -6.18 -5.72 -8.35
C TYR A 132 -7.23 -6.73 -7.86
N ALA A 133 -6.92 -8.03 -7.90
CA ALA A 133 -7.86 -9.06 -7.46
C ALA A 133 -8.25 -8.87 -5.98
N ASP A 134 -7.28 -8.55 -5.12
CA ASP A 134 -7.46 -8.41 -3.69
C ASP A 134 -8.17 -7.10 -3.33
N ARG A 135 -7.86 -6.00 -4.04
CA ARG A 135 -8.60 -4.74 -3.91
C ARG A 135 -10.04 -4.88 -4.36
N GLY A 136 -10.29 -5.59 -5.46
CA GLY A 136 -11.65 -5.88 -5.92
C GLY A 136 -12.47 -6.68 -4.89
N ARG A 137 -11.84 -7.66 -4.21
CA ARG A 137 -12.50 -8.38 -3.11
C ARG A 137 -12.78 -7.46 -1.91
N ALA A 138 -11.85 -6.58 -1.58
CA ALA A 138 -12.03 -5.61 -0.50
C ALA A 138 -13.19 -4.65 -0.80
N TYR A 139 -13.27 -4.10 -2.02
CA TYR A 139 -14.41 -3.29 -2.47
C TYR A 139 -15.73 -4.07 -2.41
N ALA A 140 -15.75 -5.32 -2.88
CA ALA A 140 -16.96 -6.14 -2.82
C ALA A 140 -17.46 -6.33 -1.38
N SER A 141 -16.55 -6.51 -0.42
CA SER A 141 -16.91 -6.65 1.00
C SER A 141 -17.48 -5.36 1.63
N GLN A 142 -17.19 -4.19 1.04
CA GLN A 142 -17.76 -2.91 1.42
C GLN A 142 -19.05 -2.56 0.66
N GLY A 143 -19.52 -3.43 -0.26
CA GLY A 143 -20.69 -3.15 -1.10
C GLY A 143 -20.39 -2.32 -2.35
N GLU A 144 -19.12 -1.97 -2.59
CA GLU A 144 -18.63 -1.15 -3.70
C GLU A 144 -18.52 -1.97 -4.99
N LYS A 145 -19.67 -2.40 -5.53
CA LYS A 145 -19.76 -3.39 -6.62
C LYS A 145 -19.13 -2.94 -7.93
N ASP A 146 -19.20 -1.65 -8.26
CA ASP A 146 -18.66 -1.13 -9.52
C ASP A 146 -17.12 -1.13 -9.51
N PHE A 147 -16.52 -0.65 -8.41
CA PHE A 147 -15.07 -0.71 -8.21
C PHE A 147 -14.56 -2.16 -8.16
N ALA A 148 -15.29 -3.05 -7.48
CA ALA A 148 -14.96 -4.47 -7.44
C ALA A 148 -14.95 -5.10 -8.85
N ARG A 149 -15.94 -4.78 -9.68
CA ARG A 149 -16.04 -5.29 -11.06
C ARG A 149 -14.87 -4.82 -11.92
N GLU A 150 -14.53 -3.54 -11.85
CA GLU A 150 -13.41 -2.96 -12.61
C GLU A 150 -12.07 -3.62 -12.24
N ASP A 151 -11.82 -3.77 -10.95
CA ASP A 151 -10.61 -4.41 -10.43
C ASP A 151 -10.53 -5.91 -10.78
N HIS A 152 -11.64 -6.64 -10.67
CA HIS A 152 -11.67 -8.05 -11.09
C HIS A 152 -11.50 -8.22 -12.60
N GLN A 153 -12.08 -7.32 -13.41
CA GLN A 153 -11.84 -7.31 -14.85
C GLN A 153 -10.35 -7.09 -15.13
N ARG A 154 -9.72 -6.10 -14.49
CA ARG A 154 -8.31 -5.80 -14.68
C ARG A 154 -7.41 -6.96 -14.25
N ALA A 155 -7.70 -7.58 -13.12
CA ALA A 155 -7.00 -8.76 -12.64
C ALA A 155 -7.12 -9.93 -13.63
N CYS A 156 -8.31 -10.15 -14.22
CA CYS A 156 -8.52 -11.16 -15.25
C CYS A 156 -7.73 -10.88 -16.53
N GLU A 157 -7.72 -9.63 -17.02
CA GLU A 157 -6.89 -9.21 -18.17
C GLU A 157 -5.39 -9.46 -17.94
N LEU A 158 -4.94 -9.32 -16.69
CA LEU A 158 -3.57 -9.57 -16.27
C LEU A 158 -3.28 -11.04 -15.90
N GLY A 159 -4.26 -11.94 -16.04
CA GLY A 159 -4.06 -13.39 -15.93
C GLY A 159 -4.57 -14.05 -14.64
N VAL A 160 -5.25 -13.33 -13.74
CA VAL A 160 -5.86 -13.93 -12.54
C VAL A 160 -7.18 -14.61 -12.93
N LYS A 161 -7.09 -15.91 -13.24
CA LYS A 161 -8.23 -16.73 -13.70
C LYS A 161 -9.43 -16.70 -12.75
N ALA A 162 -9.17 -16.68 -11.44
CA ALA A 162 -10.23 -16.62 -10.41
C ALA A 162 -11.09 -15.34 -10.52
N SER A 163 -10.54 -14.25 -11.05
CA SER A 163 -11.25 -12.97 -11.25
C SER A 163 -12.03 -12.91 -12.57
N CYS A 164 -11.96 -13.93 -13.43
CA CYS A 164 -12.63 -13.95 -14.74
C CYS A 164 -14.11 -14.35 -14.70
N ALA A 165 -14.72 -14.43 -13.51
CA ALA A 165 -16.06 -15.00 -13.29
C ALA A 165 -17.17 -14.36 -14.15
N ASP A 166 -17.03 -13.10 -14.57
CA ASP A 166 -18.03 -12.38 -15.36
C ASP A 166 -17.89 -12.55 -16.90
N ARG A 167 -16.80 -13.17 -17.40
CA ARG A 167 -16.61 -13.25 -18.86
C ARG A 167 -17.58 -14.25 -19.53
N LYS A 168 -17.99 -15.30 -18.80
CA LYS A 168 -18.93 -16.32 -19.31
C LYS A 168 -20.35 -15.78 -19.56
N ARG A 169 -20.72 -14.61 -19.01
CA ARG A 169 -22.03 -13.98 -19.27
C ARG A 169 -22.05 -13.10 -20.52
N LYS A 170 -20.89 -12.60 -20.96
CA LYS A 170 -20.76 -11.78 -22.19
C LYS A 170 -20.47 -12.60 -23.45
N THR A 171 -19.93 -13.81 -23.34
CA THR A 171 -19.68 -14.67 -24.51
C THR A 171 -20.94 -15.34 -25.07
N ALA A 172 -22.11 -15.15 -24.46
CA ALA A 172 -23.40 -15.59 -24.99
C ALA A 172 -24.19 -14.47 -25.71
N ALA A 173 -23.66 -13.23 -25.76
CA ALA A 173 -24.24 -12.11 -26.48
C ALA A 173 -23.21 -11.52 -27.46
N ALA A 174 -22.79 -12.35 -28.42
CA ALA A 174 -22.20 -11.87 -29.66
C ALA A 174 -23.36 -11.55 -30.62
N SER A 175 -23.93 -10.36 -30.49
CA SER A 175 -24.64 -9.64 -31.53
C SER A 175 -24.82 -8.21 -31.04
N ASP A 176 -23.83 -7.39 -31.32
CA ASP A 176 -24.05 -6.13 -32.03
C ASP A 176 -22.69 -5.53 -32.42
N PRO A 177 -22.56 -4.96 -33.64
CA PRO A 177 -21.36 -4.22 -34.02
C PRO A 177 -21.17 -3.01 -33.08
N PRO A 178 -19.92 -2.58 -32.81
CA PRO A 178 -19.67 -1.49 -31.87
C PRO A 178 -20.35 -0.21 -32.36
N GLU A 179 -21.32 0.28 -31.59
CA GLU A 179 -21.93 1.59 -31.82
C GLU A 179 -20.85 2.68 -31.88
N PRO A 180 -21.00 3.68 -32.77
CA PRO A 180 -20.03 4.75 -32.91
C PRO A 180 -20.04 5.62 -31.64
N LYS A 181 -18.83 5.87 -31.10
CA LYS A 181 -18.56 6.65 -29.90
C LYS A 181 -19.26 8.02 -29.93
N THR A 182 -20.42 8.13 -29.28
CA THR A 182 -20.87 9.40 -28.71
C THR A 182 -20.09 9.63 -27.41
N ALA A 183 -19.61 10.85 -27.18
CA ALA A 183 -18.69 11.19 -26.10
C ALA A 183 -19.18 10.62 -24.75
N ALA A 184 -18.40 9.69 -24.19
CA ALA A 184 -18.73 9.02 -22.95
C ALA A 184 -18.94 10.05 -21.82
N ARG A 185 -19.99 9.86 -21.03
CA ARG A 185 -20.20 10.65 -19.80
C ARG A 185 -18.93 10.51 -18.94
N PRO A 186 -18.32 11.61 -18.48
CA PRO A 186 -17.09 11.56 -17.69
C PRO A 186 -17.34 10.80 -16.38
N ARG A 187 -16.44 9.87 -16.03
CA ARG A 187 -16.56 9.04 -14.83
C ARG A 187 -16.19 9.86 -13.60
N PHE A 188 -16.72 9.49 -12.43
CA PHE A 188 -16.36 10.13 -11.16
C PHE A 188 -14.85 10.09 -10.88
N SER A 189 -14.17 9.00 -11.27
CA SER A 189 -12.72 8.87 -11.18
C SER A 189 -11.95 9.84 -12.08
N ASP A 190 -12.52 10.25 -13.22
CA ASP A 190 -11.91 11.26 -14.09
C ASP A 190 -12.05 12.67 -13.47
N CYS A 191 -13.15 12.91 -12.74
CA CYS A 191 -13.37 14.12 -11.94
C CYS A 191 -12.38 14.21 -10.77
N LEU A 192 -12.25 13.14 -9.98
CA LEU A 192 -11.30 13.06 -8.87
C LEU A 192 -9.85 13.23 -9.34
N ARG A 193 -9.46 12.57 -10.44
CA ARG A 193 -8.13 12.73 -11.04
C ARG A 193 -7.89 14.16 -11.53
N GLY A 194 -8.94 14.84 -11.99
CA GLY A 194 -8.89 16.26 -12.35
C GLY A 194 -8.66 17.18 -11.15
N LEU A 195 -9.35 16.92 -10.04
CA LEU A 195 -9.19 17.66 -8.79
C LEU A 195 -7.83 17.41 -8.15
N GLU A 196 -7.35 16.16 -8.13
CA GLU A 196 -6.01 15.79 -7.66
C GLU A 196 -4.92 16.52 -8.45
N ARG A 197 -4.97 16.46 -9.79
CA ARG A 197 -4.01 17.18 -10.65
C ARG A 197 -4.03 18.69 -10.45
N CYS A 198 -5.17 19.24 -10.06
CA CYS A 198 -5.31 20.67 -9.83
C CYS A 198 -4.76 21.10 -8.47
N ALA A 199 -4.97 20.28 -7.43
CA ALA A 199 -4.34 20.44 -6.12
C ALA A 199 -2.81 20.24 -6.19
N GLU A 200 -2.34 19.26 -6.96
CA GLU A 200 -0.91 19.02 -7.22
C GLU A 200 -0.23 20.19 -7.95
N ALA A 201 -0.99 20.97 -8.73
CA ALA A 201 -0.52 22.18 -9.39
C ALA A 201 -0.45 23.41 -8.45
N GLY A 202 -0.70 23.24 -7.15
CA GLY A 202 -0.64 24.31 -6.15
C GLY A 202 -1.73 25.37 -6.30
N ARG A 203 -2.82 25.07 -7.02
CA ARG A 203 -3.95 25.99 -7.20
C ARG A 203 -4.95 25.86 -6.05
N ALA A 204 -5.55 26.99 -5.69
CA ALA A 204 -6.64 27.04 -4.72
C ALA A 204 -7.80 26.14 -5.18
N PHE A 205 -8.43 25.46 -4.22
CA PHE A 205 -9.36 24.38 -4.50
C PHE A 205 -10.68 24.85 -5.15
N GLY A 206 -11.15 26.06 -4.82
CA GLY A 206 -12.35 26.67 -5.44
C GLY A 206 -12.24 26.80 -6.96
N PRO A 207 -11.21 27.48 -7.49
CA PRO A 207 -10.93 27.53 -8.93
C PRO A 207 -10.74 26.16 -9.59
N CYS A 208 -10.25 25.17 -8.86
CA CYS A 208 -10.09 23.81 -9.36
C CYS A 208 -11.41 23.07 -9.59
N ILE A 209 -12.40 23.33 -8.75
CA ILE A 209 -13.77 22.83 -8.94
C ILE A 209 -14.44 23.52 -10.13
N ASP A 210 -14.25 24.83 -10.27
CA ASP A 210 -14.88 25.63 -11.33
C ASP A 210 -14.26 25.36 -12.72
N ALA A 211 -12.96 25.01 -12.77
CA ALA A 211 -12.24 24.71 -14.00
C ALA A 211 -12.47 23.27 -14.53
N ALA A 212 -13.12 22.39 -13.75
CA ALA A 212 -13.43 21.03 -14.18
C ALA A 212 -14.64 21.04 -15.15
N PRO A 213 -14.47 20.83 -16.47
CA PRO A 213 -15.49 21.14 -17.49
C PRO A 213 -16.76 20.28 -17.40
N SER A 214 -16.75 19.23 -16.58
CA SER A 214 -17.85 18.29 -16.38
C SER A 214 -18.62 18.48 -15.07
N CYS A 215 -18.12 19.30 -14.14
CA CYS A 215 -18.77 19.51 -12.85
C CYS A 215 -19.89 20.54 -12.91
N ALA A 216 -19.79 21.51 -13.83
CA ALA A 216 -20.68 22.67 -13.88
C ALA A 216 -21.92 22.51 -14.78
N LYS A 217 -21.98 21.52 -15.69
CA LYS A 217 -23.11 21.37 -16.63
C LYS A 217 -23.82 20.03 -16.46
N LYS A 218 -25.07 20.09 -15.96
CA LYS A 218 -26.26 19.19 -16.03
C LYS A 218 -26.11 17.64 -16.12
N ALA A 219 -24.94 17.07 -16.35
CA ALA A 219 -24.70 15.65 -16.56
C ALA A 219 -24.30 14.91 -15.28
N VAL A 220 -23.99 15.62 -14.18
CA VAL A 220 -23.59 14.97 -12.92
C VAL A 220 -24.33 15.54 -11.72
N LYS A 221 -25.63 15.27 -11.63
CA LYS A 221 -26.33 15.26 -10.34
C LYS A 221 -25.64 14.16 -9.50
N GLY A 222 -24.83 14.53 -8.50
CA GLY A 222 -24.19 13.58 -7.58
C GLY A 222 -22.65 13.53 -7.58
N CYS A 223 -21.94 14.34 -8.39
CA CYS A 223 -20.45 14.36 -8.34
C CYS A 223 -19.91 15.01 -7.05
N CYS A 224 -20.71 15.87 -6.44
CA CYS A 224 -20.50 16.34 -5.08
C CYS A 224 -21.87 16.85 -4.61
N PRO A 225 -22.50 16.25 -3.59
CA PRO A 225 -23.76 16.77 -3.06
C PRO A 225 -23.56 18.26 -2.71
N ASP A 226 -24.52 19.13 -3.04
CA ASP A 226 -24.45 20.56 -2.68
C ASP A 226 -24.19 20.76 -1.18
N ALA A 227 -24.66 19.81 -0.36
CA ALA A 227 -24.39 19.71 1.06
C ALA A 227 -22.89 19.60 1.41
N CYS A 228 -22.11 18.85 0.62
CA CYS A 228 -20.68 18.62 0.85
C CYS A 228 -19.83 19.82 0.41
N ARG A 229 -20.18 20.46 -0.71
CA ARG A 229 -19.58 21.76 -1.09
C ARG A 229 -19.90 22.85 -0.08
N GLY A 230 -21.14 22.89 0.40
CA GLY A 230 -21.54 23.81 1.47
C GLY A 230 -20.80 23.53 2.79
N ALA A 231 -20.57 22.27 3.14
CA ALA A 231 -19.81 21.90 4.34
C ALA A 231 -18.35 22.35 4.24
N TYR A 232 -17.70 22.09 3.12
CA TYR A 232 -16.34 22.55 2.87
C TYR A 232 -16.21 24.07 2.93
N ARG A 233 -17.14 24.80 2.28
CA ARG A 233 -17.12 26.27 2.29
C ARG A 233 -17.35 26.86 3.69
N ARG A 234 -18.20 26.24 4.50
CA ARG A 234 -18.39 26.64 5.91
C ARG A 234 -17.12 26.47 6.74
N GLU A 235 -16.33 25.42 6.52
CA GLU A 235 -15.07 25.26 7.24
C GLU A 235 -14.03 26.31 6.81
N LEU A 236 -14.00 26.70 5.53
CA LEU A 236 -13.19 27.83 5.07
C LEU A 236 -13.63 29.16 5.68
N ASP A 237 -14.95 29.43 5.72
CA ASP A 237 -15.51 30.65 6.31
C ASP A 237 -15.25 30.73 7.84
N ARG A 238 -14.99 29.58 8.49
CA ARG A 238 -14.54 29.48 9.89
C ARG A 238 -13.04 29.72 10.07
N GLY A 239 -12.32 30.06 8.99
CA GLY A 239 -10.90 30.39 9.01
C GLY A 239 -9.97 29.18 8.92
N LEU A 240 -10.48 27.98 8.62
CA LEU A 240 -9.60 26.83 8.38
C LEU A 240 -8.86 26.99 7.06
N SER A 241 -7.63 26.49 7.02
CA SER A 241 -6.90 26.35 5.77
C SER A 241 -7.57 25.32 4.86
N GLU A 242 -7.41 25.48 3.54
CA GLU A 242 -8.03 24.59 2.55
C GLU A 242 -7.72 23.10 2.79
N ALA A 243 -6.50 22.79 3.24
CA ALA A 243 -6.06 21.42 3.55
C ALA A 243 -6.68 20.87 4.86
N ALA A 244 -7.03 21.73 5.81
CA ALA A 244 -7.73 21.33 7.03
C ALA A 244 -9.22 21.10 6.73
N ALA A 245 -9.86 22.05 6.04
CA ALA A 245 -11.25 21.92 5.61
C ALA A 245 -11.48 20.67 4.72
N TYR A 246 -10.52 20.32 3.88
CA TYR A 246 -10.61 19.13 3.03
C TYR A 246 -10.60 17.84 3.85
N ARG A 247 -9.69 17.73 4.83
CA ARG A 247 -9.59 16.54 5.67
C ARG A 247 -10.84 16.33 6.53
N GLU A 248 -11.41 17.42 7.04
CA GLU A 248 -12.64 17.36 7.84
C GLU A 248 -13.86 16.90 7.03
N VAL A 249 -13.93 17.23 5.74
CA VAL A 249 -15.14 16.99 4.94
C VAL A 249 -15.02 15.75 4.06
N PHE A 250 -13.84 15.44 3.53
CA PHE A 250 -13.66 14.44 2.48
C PHE A 250 -12.67 13.30 2.81
N ALA A 251 -11.94 13.36 3.93
CA ALA A 251 -11.03 12.26 4.29
C ALA A 251 -11.80 10.99 4.71
N PRO A 252 -11.20 9.79 4.60
CA PRO A 252 -11.85 8.55 5.01
C PRO A 252 -12.44 8.63 6.44
N GLY A 253 -13.73 8.36 6.57
CA GLY A 253 -14.49 8.51 7.83
C GLY A 253 -15.22 9.85 8.02
N ALA A 254 -14.98 10.82 7.13
CA ALA A 254 -15.70 12.09 7.11
C ALA A 254 -17.09 11.96 6.47
N LYS A 255 -17.96 12.94 6.75
CA LYS A 255 -19.37 12.95 6.31
C LYS A 255 -19.55 12.87 4.79
N CYS A 256 -18.58 13.35 4.01
CA CYS A 256 -18.63 13.34 2.55
C CYS A 256 -17.54 12.46 1.93
N ALA A 257 -16.96 11.55 2.72
CA ALA A 257 -15.96 10.58 2.27
C ALA A 257 -16.59 9.41 1.48
N THR A 258 -17.88 9.18 1.66
CA THR A 258 -18.68 8.18 0.97
C THR A 258 -19.82 8.90 0.25
N ALA A 259 -20.07 8.56 -1.01
CA ALA A 259 -21.24 9.07 -1.74
C ALA A 259 -22.52 8.60 -1.03
N PRO A 260 -23.62 9.38 -1.06
CA PRO A 260 -24.92 8.92 -0.57
C PRO A 260 -25.43 7.71 -1.36
#